data_AF-A0A1D9QKH1-F1
#
_entry.id   AF-A0A1D9QKH1-F1
#
_cell.length_a   1.000
_cell.length_b   1.000
_cell.length_c   1.000
_cell.angle_alpha   90.00
_cell.angle_beta   90.00
_cell.angle_gamma   90.00
#
_symmetry.space_group_name_H-M   'P 1'
#
loop_
_entity.id
_entity.type
_entity.pdbx_description
1 polymer ?
#
loop_
_entity_poly.entity_id
_entity_poly.type
_entity_poly.pdbx_seq_one_letter_code
_entity_poly.pdbx_strand_id
1 'polypeptide(L)'
;MHFSLLFTFLFSLAEASSCNYSAISLPLKDIQVLPNIEDSYMRGISVTVGTPAQNIVVLPWAELNNTWLYDYDALCDTSIIFDDTICRVRRGNFFYENGSTTYDKGSNMVAVGGATIETAGYGAETGIADLMTTSLAGSDTFSPGATNLSNFPIGIPRQNWDHGYTILHAMGMGKNSTYLNSLVETGKIASKVWSIFWGRMWIDQPLDGQVVIGGYDQEKVIGQNYTQALDYSDTTGCWTGMKVTISDIELIDRTGSTTSIFPPNFALPVCIVPQRQLLIEAPGSIFDTFQNETNTQTTGVSYGLHWLAQLYDTTNYFQGDMSIKLSSGLQVTIPNSQFMPPFVTIDRNGSRIFNESEREFLYGVTSNQPSTLGRYFLTAAYLMINHDENTFTLWQANPSTATDLVPTISKDTAESCANVTTNGTVVVNGTVTTEPGTSSSTTAATTNTNTQTGLSPGALAGIVVGILAVVAIIAGICLYMFRKKKQSPRNSEVALAPIPAFVPDSTFAGFYEVHGTQSKHEMDASRRTYEYGYRDEPVQELA
;
A
#
# COMPACT_ATOMS: atom_id res chain seq x y z
N MET A 1 -64.23 20.36 -29.72
CA MET A 1 -62.76 20.25 -29.62
C MET A 1 -62.43 19.65 -28.26
N HIS A 2 -62.15 18.35 -28.21
CA HIS A 2 -61.72 17.65 -27.00
C HIS A 2 -60.19 17.51 -27.05
N PHE A 3 -59.50 18.06 -26.05
CA PHE A 3 -58.07 17.83 -25.83
C PHE A 3 -57.94 16.75 -24.76
N SER A 4 -57.52 15.55 -25.16
CA SER A 4 -57.07 14.50 -24.23
C SER A 4 -55.61 14.75 -23.88
N LEU A 5 -55.33 14.99 -22.59
CA LEU A 5 -53.97 14.88 -22.04
C LEU A 5 -53.63 13.40 -21.88
N LEU A 6 -52.61 12.93 -22.60
CA LEU A 6 -51.96 11.65 -22.35
C LEU A 6 -50.82 11.90 -21.34
N PHE A 7 -50.97 11.44 -20.10
CA PHE A 7 -49.88 11.36 -19.13
C PHE A 7 -49.16 10.03 -19.34
N THR A 8 -47.99 10.05 -19.99
CA THR A 8 -47.09 8.91 -20.06
C THR A 8 -46.39 8.75 -18.72
N PHE A 9 -46.83 7.78 -17.91
CA PHE A 9 -46.07 7.28 -16.78
C PHE A 9 -44.85 6.51 -17.34
N LEU A 10 -43.67 7.12 -17.26
CA LEU A 10 -42.39 6.41 -17.32
C LEU A 10 -42.29 5.57 -16.05
N PHE A 11 -42.61 4.27 -16.16
CA PHE A 11 -42.17 3.30 -15.18
C PHE A 11 -40.66 3.16 -15.33
N SER A 12 -39.91 3.73 -14.39
CA SER A 12 -38.54 3.33 -14.13
C SER A 12 -38.58 1.85 -13.74
N LEU A 13 -38.15 0.98 -14.67
CA LEU A 13 -37.76 -0.37 -14.34
C LEU A 13 -36.59 -0.25 -13.36
N ALA A 14 -36.87 -0.44 -12.08
CA ALA A 14 -35.82 -0.78 -11.13
C ALA A 14 -35.25 -2.11 -11.61
N GLU A 15 -34.05 -2.10 -12.17
CA GLU A 15 -33.29 -3.34 -12.37
C GLU A 15 -33.18 -4.00 -11.00
N ALA A 16 -33.80 -5.18 -10.86
CA ALA A 16 -33.53 -6.03 -9.72
C ALA A 16 -32.03 -6.33 -9.75
N SER A 17 -31.26 -5.77 -8.81
CA SER A 17 -29.83 -6.05 -8.73
C SER A 17 -29.66 -7.54 -8.49
N SER A 18 -29.18 -8.27 -9.49
CA SER A 18 -28.80 -9.67 -9.31
C SER A 18 -27.63 -9.70 -8.34
N CYS A 19 -27.84 -10.22 -7.13
CA CYS A 19 -26.85 -10.30 -6.07
C CYS A 19 -25.80 -11.40 -6.28
N ASN A 20 -25.34 -11.52 -7.52
CA ASN A 20 -24.30 -12.45 -7.91
C ASN A 20 -23.00 -11.67 -8.08
N TYR A 21 -22.36 -11.36 -6.95
CA TYR A 21 -21.08 -10.68 -6.94
C TYR A 21 -19.95 -11.70 -7.01
N SER A 22 -18.92 -11.36 -7.77
CA SER A 22 -17.69 -12.15 -7.88
C SER A 22 -16.50 -11.37 -7.33
N ALA A 23 -15.58 -12.08 -6.69
CA ALA A 23 -14.25 -11.55 -6.44
C ALA A 23 -13.45 -11.44 -7.75
N ILE A 24 -12.54 -10.49 -7.82
CA ILE A 24 -11.71 -10.20 -9.00
C ILE A 24 -10.26 -10.53 -8.66
N SER A 25 -9.63 -11.39 -9.45
CA SER A 25 -8.21 -11.71 -9.32
C SER A 25 -7.35 -10.81 -10.19
N LEU A 26 -6.40 -10.11 -9.60
CA LEU A 26 -5.31 -9.40 -10.26
C LEU A 26 -4.01 -10.21 -10.10
N PRO A 27 -3.42 -10.74 -11.19
CA PRO A 27 -2.14 -11.45 -11.11
C PRO A 27 -1.02 -10.53 -10.64
N LEU A 28 -0.24 -10.98 -9.66
CA LEU A 28 0.97 -10.31 -9.19
C LEU A 28 2.19 -11.15 -9.61
N LYS A 29 2.88 -10.73 -10.66
CA LYS A 29 3.93 -11.53 -11.30
C LYS A 29 5.02 -10.67 -11.93
N ASP A 30 6.07 -11.31 -12.43
CA ASP A 30 7.09 -10.60 -13.21
C ASP A 30 6.48 -10.10 -14.54
N ILE A 31 6.63 -8.80 -14.78
CA ILE A 31 6.16 -8.11 -15.99
C ILE A 31 7.36 -7.46 -16.67
N GLN A 32 7.53 -7.72 -17.97
CA GLN A 32 8.51 -7.00 -18.78
C GLN A 32 8.03 -5.56 -18.97
N VAL A 33 8.69 -4.63 -18.28
CA VAL A 33 8.26 -3.23 -18.18
C VAL A 33 8.45 -2.50 -19.50
N LEU A 34 9.58 -2.73 -20.18
CA LEU A 34 9.92 -2.10 -21.45
C LEU A 34 9.99 -3.19 -22.53
N PRO A 35 9.01 -3.26 -23.45
CA PRO A 35 8.95 -4.34 -24.45
C PRO A 35 10.18 -4.43 -25.36
N ASN A 36 10.90 -3.32 -25.53
CA ASN A 36 12.09 -3.21 -26.36
C ASN A 36 13.41 -3.52 -25.61
N ILE A 37 13.34 -3.82 -24.31
CA ILE A 37 14.49 -4.16 -23.48
C ILE A 37 14.23 -5.54 -22.89
N GLU A 38 15.01 -6.52 -23.35
CA GLU A 38 15.00 -7.87 -22.82
C GLU A 38 15.29 -7.85 -21.32
N ASP A 39 14.62 -8.72 -20.58
CA ASP A 39 14.78 -8.88 -19.13
C ASP A 39 14.50 -7.63 -18.27
N SER A 40 13.78 -6.62 -18.79
CA SER A 40 13.34 -5.45 -18.01
C SER A 40 12.19 -5.76 -17.03
N TYR A 41 12.37 -6.78 -16.20
CA TYR A 41 11.32 -7.34 -15.35
C TYR A 41 11.17 -6.62 -14.01
N MET A 42 9.94 -6.31 -13.65
CA MET A 42 9.54 -5.96 -12.28
C MET A 42 8.33 -6.80 -11.86
N ARG A 43 8.27 -7.20 -10.59
CA ARG A 43 7.09 -7.91 -10.05
C ARG A 43 6.03 -6.91 -9.59
N GLY A 44 4.85 -6.98 -10.19
CA GLY A 44 3.70 -6.16 -9.81
C GLY A 44 2.43 -6.54 -10.56
N ILE A 45 1.46 -5.63 -10.57
CA ILE A 45 0.19 -5.77 -11.30
C ILE A 45 0.31 -4.96 -12.58
N SER A 46 0.11 -5.60 -13.73
CA SER A 46 0.03 -4.90 -15.01
C SER A 46 -1.32 -4.20 -15.15
N VAL A 47 -1.28 -2.92 -15.51
CA VAL A 47 -2.48 -2.09 -15.72
C VAL A 47 -2.33 -1.29 -17.01
N THR A 48 -3.46 -0.99 -17.64
CA THR A 48 -3.51 -0.06 -18.77
C THR A 48 -4.18 1.25 -18.38
N VAL A 49 -3.61 2.35 -18.85
CA VAL A 49 -4.10 3.71 -18.58
C VAL A 49 -4.20 4.51 -19.88
N GLY A 50 -5.30 5.21 -20.07
CA GLY A 50 -5.48 6.16 -21.17
C GLY A 50 -5.82 5.57 -22.53
N THR A 51 -5.92 6.47 -23.52
CA THR A 51 -6.28 6.15 -24.92
C THR A 51 -5.33 6.85 -25.90
N PRO A 52 -4.47 6.13 -26.66
CA PRO A 52 -4.26 4.69 -26.62
C PRO A 52 -3.75 4.21 -25.25
N ALA A 53 -4.01 2.93 -24.97
CA ALA A 53 -3.63 2.29 -23.71
C ALA A 53 -2.09 2.32 -23.51
N GLN A 54 -1.68 2.87 -22.37
CA GLN A 54 -0.30 2.85 -21.90
C GLN A 54 -0.14 1.74 -20.86
N ASN A 55 0.83 0.85 -21.06
CA ASN A 55 1.11 -0.25 -20.12
C ASN A 55 2.03 0.25 -19.03
N ILE A 56 1.58 0.12 -17.78
CA ILE A 56 2.37 0.44 -16.60
C ILE A 56 2.21 -0.67 -15.56
N VAL A 57 3.12 -0.70 -14.57
CA VAL A 57 3.13 -1.71 -13.52
C VAL A 57 2.97 -1.03 -12.16
N VAL A 58 1.97 -1.47 -11.39
CA VAL A 58 1.62 -0.90 -10.09
C VAL A 58 1.83 -1.91 -8.96
N LEU A 59 1.89 -1.42 -7.72
CA LEU A 59 1.73 -2.21 -6.51
C LEU A 59 0.52 -1.75 -5.71
N PRO A 60 -0.15 -2.64 -4.96
CA PRO A 60 -1.16 -2.24 -3.99
C PRO A 60 -0.51 -1.53 -2.80
N TRP A 61 -1.02 -0.36 -2.43
CA TRP A 61 -0.58 0.43 -1.27
C TRP A 61 -1.70 0.51 -0.24
N ALA A 62 -1.49 -0.10 0.92
CA ALA A 62 -2.55 -0.34 1.90
C ALA A 62 -2.99 0.93 2.66
N GLU A 63 -2.15 1.96 2.70
CA GLU A 63 -2.42 3.23 3.39
C GLU A 63 -2.84 4.37 2.45
N LEU A 64 -2.64 4.22 1.13
CA LEU A 64 -2.99 5.25 0.15
C LEU A 64 -4.43 5.10 -0.32
N ASN A 65 -5.17 6.19 -0.36
CA ASN A 65 -6.54 6.24 -0.85
C ASN A 65 -6.62 6.57 -2.35
N ASN A 66 -5.74 7.42 -2.88
CA ASN A 66 -5.67 7.68 -4.32
C ASN A 66 -4.59 6.81 -4.99
N THR A 67 -4.69 6.70 -6.32
CA THR A 67 -3.67 6.06 -7.17
C THR A 67 -2.71 7.13 -7.70
N TRP A 68 -1.42 6.90 -7.52
CA TRP A 68 -0.34 7.82 -7.88
C TRP A 68 0.56 7.18 -8.94
N LEU A 69 0.58 7.79 -10.11
CA LEU A 69 1.36 7.33 -11.27
C LEU A 69 2.50 8.31 -11.52
N TYR A 70 3.71 7.78 -11.71
CA TYR A 70 4.87 8.57 -12.07
C TYR A 70 4.86 8.80 -13.58
N ASP A 71 5.19 10.02 -13.99
CA ASP A 71 5.54 10.32 -15.37
C ASP A 71 7.06 10.39 -15.51
N TYR A 72 7.56 11.13 -16.50
CA TYR A 72 8.98 11.31 -16.73
C TYR A 72 9.70 12.05 -15.60
N ASP A 73 8.98 12.77 -14.73
CA ASP A 73 9.52 13.30 -13.48
C ASP A 73 9.30 12.26 -12.37
N ALA A 74 10.03 11.15 -12.48
CA ALA A 74 9.84 9.95 -11.69
C ALA A 74 10.46 10.00 -10.28
N LEU A 75 11.15 11.11 -9.95
CA LEU A 75 11.67 11.41 -8.62
C LEU A 75 12.56 10.30 -8.04
N CYS A 76 13.29 9.57 -8.88
CA CYS A 76 14.28 8.60 -8.41
C CYS A 76 15.47 9.33 -7.77
N ASP A 77 16.05 8.75 -6.71
CA ASP A 77 17.25 9.31 -6.09
C ASP A 77 18.45 9.18 -7.04
N THR A 78 18.93 10.30 -7.57
CA THR A 78 20.00 10.33 -8.57
C THR A 78 21.38 9.96 -8.03
N SER A 79 21.57 9.93 -6.70
CA SER A 79 22.82 9.47 -6.08
C SER A 79 22.99 7.95 -6.14
N ILE A 80 21.89 7.23 -6.35
CA ILE A 80 21.83 5.76 -6.33
C ILE A 80 21.29 5.23 -7.66
N ILE A 81 20.18 5.79 -8.12
CA ILE A 81 19.49 5.49 -9.38
C ILE A 81 19.86 6.62 -10.35
N PHE A 82 21.09 6.54 -10.86
CA PHE A 82 21.74 7.59 -11.65
C PHE A 82 21.42 7.55 -13.16
N ASP A 83 20.53 6.65 -13.60
CA ASP A 83 20.19 6.44 -15.01
C ASP A 83 18.67 6.41 -15.21
N ASP A 84 18.19 7.13 -16.23
CA ASP A 84 16.76 7.28 -16.53
C ASP A 84 16.10 5.96 -16.92
N THR A 85 16.84 5.06 -17.59
CA THR A 85 16.33 3.73 -17.96
C THR A 85 16.16 2.87 -16.72
N ILE A 86 17.13 2.88 -15.80
CA ILE A 86 17.03 2.21 -14.51
C ILE A 86 15.79 2.73 -13.75
N CYS A 87 15.65 4.06 -13.64
CA CYS A 87 14.52 4.68 -12.97
C CYS A 87 13.18 4.28 -13.61
N ARG A 88 13.09 4.35 -14.95
CA ARG A 88 11.89 4.00 -15.70
C ARG A 88 11.46 2.55 -15.52
N VAL A 89 12.41 1.61 -15.54
CA VAL A 89 12.12 0.19 -15.28
C VAL A 89 11.66 0.01 -13.83
N ARG A 90 12.40 0.57 -12.86
CA ARG A 90 12.05 0.48 -11.43
C ARG A 90 10.69 1.09 -11.09
N ARG A 91 10.26 2.15 -11.78
CA ARG A 91 8.93 2.78 -11.62
C ARG A 91 7.79 2.04 -12.32
N GLY A 92 8.08 1.02 -13.14
CA GLY A 92 7.03 0.27 -13.83
C GLY A 92 6.56 0.95 -15.12
N ASN A 93 7.49 1.58 -15.85
CA ASN A 93 7.26 2.47 -16.99
C ASN A 93 6.71 3.83 -16.54
N PHE A 94 6.59 4.78 -17.47
CA PHE A 94 6.04 6.10 -17.18
C PHE A 94 4.64 6.24 -17.77
N PHE A 95 3.80 6.99 -17.07
CA PHE A 95 2.53 7.47 -17.58
C PHE A 95 2.73 8.82 -18.29
N TYR A 96 2.26 8.95 -19.53
CA TYR A 96 2.34 10.18 -20.32
C TYR A 96 0.93 10.78 -20.49
N GLU A 97 0.62 11.83 -19.74
CA GLU A 97 -0.68 12.52 -19.84
C GLU A 97 -0.97 13.02 -21.26
N ASN A 98 0.02 13.57 -21.96
CA ASN A 98 -0.11 14.03 -23.35
C ASN A 98 -0.22 12.88 -24.37
N GLY A 99 0.06 11.65 -23.95
CA GLY A 99 -0.06 10.44 -24.76
C GLY A 99 -1.48 9.86 -24.77
N SER A 100 -2.40 10.41 -23.97
CA SER A 100 -3.78 9.95 -23.86
C SER A 100 -4.76 11.04 -24.32
N THR A 101 -5.65 10.68 -25.25
CA THR A 101 -6.75 11.54 -25.72
C THR A 101 -7.93 11.56 -24.77
N THR A 102 -7.98 10.65 -23.81
CA THR A 102 -9.03 10.57 -22.77
C THR A 102 -8.59 11.16 -21.44
N TYR A 103 -7.33 11.60 -21.32
CA TYR A 103 -6.86 12.29 -20.13
C TYR A 103 -7.53 13.66 -20.00
N ASP A 104 -8.24 13.85 -18.90
CA ASP A 104 -8.83 15.13 -18.53
C ASP A 104 -8.09 15.73 -17.34
N LYS A 105 -7.51 16.91 -17.54
CA LYS A 105 -6.66 17.56 -16.55
C LYS A 105 -7.50 18.24 -15.47
N GLY A 106 -7.21 17.90 -14.22
CA GLY A 106 -7.82 18.50 -13.04
C GLY A 106 -6.98 19.64 -12.43
N SER A 107 -7.61 20.43 -11.57
CA SER A 107 -6.90 21.41 -10.74
C SER A 107 -6.22 20.79 -9.51
N ASN A 108 -6.78 19.70 -8.97
CA ASN A 108 -6.28 18.94 -7.84
C ASN A 108 -7.04 17.61 -7.74
N MET A 109 -6.59 16.74 -6.83
CA MET A 109 -7.09 15.37 -6.69
C MET A 109 -8.59 15.32 -6.35
N VAL A 110 -9.06 16.23 -5.49
CA VAL A 110 -10.48 16.31 -5.10
C VAL A 110 -11.36 16.72 -6.28
N ALA A 111 -10.87 17.65 -7.11
CA ALA A 111 -11.63 18.16 -8.26
C ALA A 111 -11.90 17.10 -9.34
N VAL A 112 -11.09 16.04 -9.40
CA VAL A 112 -11.26 14.92 -10.34
C VAL A 112 -11.90 13.68 -9.70
N GLY A 113 -12.51 13.83 -8.52
CA GLY A 113 -13.19 12.74 -7.82
C GLY A 113 -12.28 11.86 -6.95
N GLY A 114 -11.06 12.32 -6.67
CA GLY A 114 -10.15 11.66 -5.75
C GLY A 114 -10.57 11.79 -4.27
N ALA A 115 -10.03 10.92 -3.42
CA ALA A 115 -10.14 11.03 -1.98
C ALA A 115 -9.47 12.32 -1.48
N THR A 116 -10.04 12.94 -0.45
CA THR A 116 -9.59 14.24 0.06
C THR A 116 -8.34 14.17 0.93
N ILE A 117 -7.98 12.99 1.41
CA ILE A 117 -6.89 12.73 2.36
C ILE A 117 -6.30 11.36 2.01
N GLU A 118 -4.97 11.26 2.03
CA GLU A 118 -4.26 9.96 1.98
C GLU A 118 -4.26 9.31 3.37
N THR A 119 -3.52 9.90 4.31
CA THR A 119 -3.41 9.44 5.69
C THR A 119 -3.70 10.60 6.66
N ALA A 120 -4.09 10.28 7.90
CA ALA A 120 -4.42 11.29 8.91
C ALA A 120 -3.17 12.00 9.51
N GLY A 121 -1.96 11.49 9.23
CA GLY A 121 -0.70 11.95 9.80
C GLY A 121 0.49 11.45 8.97
N TYR A 122 1.41 10.74 9.62
CA TYR A 122 2.53 10.09 8.92
C TYR A 122 2.06 8.83 8.18
N GLY A 123 2.83 8.40 7.18
CA GLY A 123 2.63 7.13 6.49
C GLY A 123 3.90 6.29 6.51
N ALA A 124 3.90 5.14 5.81
CA ALA A 124 5.12 4.34 5.65
C ALA A 124 6.25 5.15 4.99
N GLU A 125 5.88 6.16 4.20
CA GLU A 125 6.76 7.21 3.72
C GLU A 125 6.32 8.57 4.26
N THR A 126 7.30 9.42 4.60
CA THR A 126 7.07 10.70 5.27
C THR A 126 6.37 11.74 4.38
N GLY A 127 6.51 11.63 3.06
CA GLY A 127 5.91 12.58 2.10
C GLY A 127 4.50 12.25 1.66
N ILE A 128 3.88 11.17 2.16
CA ILE A 128 2.51 10.78 1.75
C ILE A 128 1.50 11.91 1.96
N ALA A 129 1.59 12.65 3.06
CA ALA A 129 0.67 13.75 3.35
C ALA A 129 0.79 14.91 2.34
N ASP A 130 1.98 15.12 1.76
CA ASP A 130 2.26 16.20 0.82
C ASP A 130 1.77 15.89 -0.61
N LEU A 131 1.48 14.62 -0.91
CA LEU A 131 0.99 14.21 -2.24
C LEU A 131 -0.24 15.02 -2.69
N MET A 132 -1.15 15.31 -1.76
CA MET A 132 -2.40 16.03 -2.06
C MET A 132 -2.21 17.48 -2.47
N THR A 133 -1.13 18.13 -2.03
CA THR A 133 -0.87 19.56 -2.26
C THR A 133 0.23 19.82 -3.28
N THR A 134 1.11 18.85 -3.50
CA THR A 134 2.29 18.99 -4.37
C THR A 134 2.11 18.37 -5.74
N SER A 135 1.23 17.38 -5.87
CA SER A 135 1.06 16.62 -7.12
C SER A 135 0.13 17.29 -8.12
N LEU A 136 0.26 16.91 -9.39
CA LEU A 136 -0.78 17.15 -10.39
C LEU A 136 -1.91 16.12 -10.24
N ALA A 137 -3.06 16.42 -10.83
CA ALA A 137 -4.19 15.52 -10.86
C ALA A 137 -4.90 15.57 -12.20
N GLY A 138 -5.44 14.43 -12.61
CA GLY A 138 -6.29 14.28 -13.78
C GLY A 138 -7.21 13.08 -13.61
N SER A 139 -8.02 12.82 -14.63
CA SER A 139 -8.79 11.59 -14.72
C SER A 139 -8.57 10.94 -16.08
N ASP A 140 -8.58 9.62 -16.13
CA ASP A 140 -8.43 8.87 -17.37
C ASP A 140 -9.07 7.49 -17.27
N THR A 141 -9.01 6.69 -18.33
CA THR A 141 -9.32 5.26 -18.22
C THR A 141 -8.26 4.56 -17.39
N PHE A 142 -8.67 3.72 -16.44
CA PHE A 142 -7.79 2.92 -15.60
C PHE A 142 -8.29 1.48 -15.56
N SER A 143 -7.45 0.54 -16.00
CA SER A 143 -7.86 -0.85 -16.18
C SER A 143 -6.87 -1.88 -15.62
N PRO A 144 -6.87 -2.12 -14.30
CA PRO A 144 -6.20 -3.28 -13.72
C PRO A 144 -7.00 -4.56 -13.99
N GLY A 145 -6.37 -5.52 -14.69
CA GLY A 145 -7.00 -6.80 -15.04
C GLY A 145 -8.27 -6.61 -15.90
N ALA A 146 -9.36 -7.25 -15.50
CA ALA A 146 -10.67 -7.14 -16.19
C ALA A 146 -11.52 -5.95 -15.71
N THR A 147 -11.01 -5.15 -14.76
CA THR A 147 -11.70 -3.91 -14.35
C THR A 147 -11.39 -2.83 -15.37
N ASN A 148 -12.41 -2.14 -15.86
CA ASN A 148 -12.27 -0.95 -16.70
C ASN A 148 -13.08 0.18 -16.05
N LEU A 149 -12.39 1.21 -15.59
CA LEU A 149 -12.97 2.40 -14.97
C LEU A 149 -12.70 3.60 -15.87
N SER A 150 -13.75 4.25 -16.33
CA SER A 150 -13.67 5.51 -17.08
C SER A 150 -13.61 6.70 -16.13
N ASN A 151 -12.89 7.76 -16.50
CA ASN A 151 -12.74 8.98 -15.70
C ASN A 151 -12.24 8.69 -14.27
N PHE A 152 -11.34 7.71 -14.14
CA PHE A 152 -10.77 7.33 -12.86
C PHE A 152 -9.75 8.38 -12.40
N PRO A 153 -9.84 8.87 -11.16
CA PRO A 153 -8.91 9.86 -10.60
C PRO A 153 -7.47 9.33 -10.51
N ILE A 154 -6.52 10.07 -11.10
CA ILE A 154 -5.09 9.77 -11.10
C ILE A 154 -4.31 10.99 -10.59
N GLY A 155 -3.42 10.75 -9.64
CA GLY A 155 -2.44 11.74 -9.19
C GLY A 155 -1.07 11.52 -9.83
N ILE A 156 -0.33 12.60 -10.08
CA ILE A 156 1.04 12.55 -10.62
C ILE A 156 1.99 13.31 -9.68
N PRO A 157 2.85 12.61 -8.93
CA PRO A 157 3.77 13.23 -7.98
C PRO A 157 4.70 14.27 -8.62
N ARG A 158 4.98 15.36 -7.88
CA ARG A 158 5.94 16.42 -8.27
C ARG A 158 6.96 16.77 -7.18
N GLN A 159 6.87 16.07 -6.05
CA GLN A 159 7.82 16.17 -4.96
C GLN A 159 8.13 14.77 -4.47
N ASN A 160 9.41 14.53 -4.12
CA ASN A 160 9.84 13.26 -3.57
C ASN A 160 9.06 12.96 -2.30
N TRP A 161 8.35 11.84 -2.30
CA TRP A 161 7.48 11.42 -1.21
C TRP A 161 7.82 10.05 -0.64
N ASP A 162 8.62 9.27 -1.36
CA ASP A 162 8.92 7.85 -1.15
C ASP A 162 10.43 7.56 -1.10
N HIS A 163 11.21 8.59 -0.76
CA HIS A 163 12.68 8.63 -0.73
C HIS A 163 13.37 8.34 -2.06
N GLY A 164 12.64 8.15 -3.16
CA GLY A 164 13.19 7.96 -4.50
C GLY A 164 13.75 6.58 -4.81
N TYR A 165 13.61 5.59 -3.93
CA TYR A 165 14.05 4.20 -4.18
C TYR A 165 12.93 3.16 -4.14
N THR A 166 11.72 3.54 -3.70
CA THR A 166 10.56 2.66 -3.74
C THR A 166 10.22 2.31 -5.19
N ILE A 167 9.74 1.08 -5.40
CA ILE A 167 9.51 0.54 -6.74
C ILE A 167 8.04 0.62 -7.13
N LEU A 168 7.83 0.75 -8.45
CA LEU A 168 6.53 0.76 -9.11
C LEU A 168 5.63 1.94 -8.74
N HIS A 169 4.55 2.11 -9.50
CA HIS A 169 3.49 3.06 -9.19
C HIS A 169 2.65 2.60 -7.99
N ALA A 170 1.98 3.54 -7.35
CA ALA A 170 1.17 3.27 -6.17
C ALA A 170 -0.32 3.19 -6.50
N MET A 171 -0.91 2.01 -6.39
CA MET A 171 -2.35 1.80 -6.50
C MET A 171 -2.98 1.91 -5.11
N GLY A 172 -3.85 2.90 -4.92
CA GLY A 172 -4.44 3.19 -3.60
C GLY A 172 -5.42 2.10 -3.16
N MET A 173 -5.12 1.43 -2.03
CA MET A 173 -5.91 0.34 -1.44
C MET A 173 -6.33 0.61 0.01
N GLY A 174 -6.24 1.88 0.43
CA GLY A 174 -6.58 2.35 1.77
C GLY A 174 -8.07 2.37 2.10
N LYS A 175 -8.37 2.80 3.33
CA LYS A 175 -9.72 2.77 3.92
C LYS A 175 -10.76 3.52 3.08
N ASN A 176 -10.34 4.59 2.41
CA ASN A 176 -11.17 5.38 1.51
C ASN A 176 -10.63 5.33 0.07
N SER A 177 -10.13 4.16 -0.35
CA SER A 177 -9.61 3.91 -1.69
C SER A 177 -10.62 4.30 -2.77
N THR A 178 -10.21 5.20 -3.67
CA THR A 178 -11.01 5.59 -4.84
C THR A 178 -11.26 4.40 -5.76
N TYR A 179 -10.29 3.49 -5.87
CA TYR A 179 -10.41 2.27 -6.66
C TYR A 179 -11.46 1.32 -6.07
N LEU A 180 -11.38 0.99 -4.79
CA LEU A 180 -12.33 0.09 -4.14
C LEU A 180 -13.74 0.69 -4.13
N ASN A 181 -13.86 1.99 -3.82
CA ASN A 181 -15.14 2.71 -3.87
C ASN A 181 -15.74 2.64 -5.29
N SER A 182 -14.96 2.93 -6.33
CA SER A 182 -15.43 2.88 -7.73
C SER A 182 -15.94 1.48 -8.13
N LEU A 183 -15.29 0.41 -7.66
CA LEU A 183 -15.72 -0.95 -7.96
C LEU A 183 -17.02 -1.34 -7.23
N VAL A 184 -17.22 -0.89 -5.99
CA VAL A 184 -18.48 -1.08 -5.26
C VAL A 184 -19.60 -0.28 -5.92
N GLU A 185 -19.37 1.00 -6.22
CA GLU A 185 -20.35 1.90 -6.84
C GLU A 185 -20.79 1.43 -8.23
N THR A 186 -19.88 0.81 -8.99
CA THR A 186 -20.19 0.21 -10.29
C THR A 186 -20.69 -1.24 -10.21
N GLY A 187 -20.93 -1.76 -9.00
CA GLY A 187 -21.47 -3.10 -8.76
C GLY A 187 -20.54 -4.24 -9.15
N LYS A 188 -19.24 -3.99 -9.33
CA LYS A 188 -18.26 -5.01 -9.73
C LYS A 188 -17.82 -5.89 -8.57
N ILE A 189 -17.88 -5.38 -7.34
CA ILE A 189 -17.61 -6.12 -6.10
C ILE A 189 -18.67 -5.76 -5.04
N ALA A 190 -18.88 -6.66 -4.07
CA ALA A 190 -19.88 -6.49 -3.01
C ALA A 190 -19.39 -5.76 -1.76
N SER A 191 -18.08 -5.60 -1.60
CA SER A 191 -17.45 -5.06 -0.40
C SER A 191 -16.09 -4.46 -0.71
N LYS A 192 -15.62 -3.55 0.15
CA LYS A 192 -14.27 -2.95 0.09
C LYS A 192 -13.24 -3.86 0.76
N VAL A 193 -13.23 -5.11 0.32
CA VAL A 193 -12.29 -6.13 0.76
C VAL A 193 -11.23 -6.31 -0.30
N TRP A 194 -9.98 -6.51 0.11
CA TRP A 194 -8.97 -7.03 -0.79
C TRP A 194 -8.00 -7.92 -0.02
N SER A 195 -7.37 -8.85 -0.73
CA SER A 195 -6.39 -9.75 -0.16
C SER A 195 -5.17 -9.89 -1.05
N ILE A 196 -4.08 -10.37 -0.48
CA ILE A 196 -2.81 -10.51 -1.17
C ILE A 196 -2.06 -11.78 -0.73
N PHE A 197 -1.55 -12.47 -1.74
CA PHE A 197 -0.48 -13.46 -1.65
C PHE A 197 0.64 -13.02 -2.58
N TRP A 198 1.87 -12.90 -2.09
CA TRP A 198 2.98 -12.37 -2.90
C TRP A 198 3.50 -13.36 -3.95
N GLY A 199 3.20 -14.65 -3.78
CA GLY A 199 3.82 -15.72 -4.57
C GLY A 199 5.23 -16.06 -4.06
N ARG A 200 5.96 -16.84 -4.84
CA ARG A 200 7.36 -17.22 -4.56
C ARG A 200 8.23 -16.94 -5.77
N MET A 201 9.37 -16.30 -5.54
CA MET A 201 10.27 -15.80 -6.58
C MET A 201 11.59 -16.56 -6.58
N TRP A 202 12.28 -16.51 -7.72
CA TRP A 202 13.70 -16.88 -7.83
C TRP A 202 14.01 -18.27 -7.28
N ILE A 203 13.12 -19.19 -7.62
CA ILE A 203 13.20 -20.63 -7.43
C ILE A 203 12.95 -21.29 -8.79
N ASP A 204 13.31 -22.57 -8.95
CA ASP A 204 13.20 -23.30 -10.23
C ASP A 204 11.80 -23.24 -10.87
N GLN A 205 10.76 -23.22 -10.03
CA GLN A 205 9.37 -23.06 -10.44
C GLN A 205 8.76 -21.89 -9.67
N PRO A 206 8.93 -20.64 -10.15
CA PRO A 206 8.34 -19.47 -9.52
C PRO A 206 6.83 -19.63 -9.43
N LEU A 207 6.27 -19.14 -8.33
CA LEU A 207 4.84 -19.08 -8.13
C LEU A 207 4.41 -17.62 -8.23
N ASP A 208 3.52 -17.34 -9.17
CA ASP A 208 2.89 -16.04 -9.27
C ASP A 208 2.02 -15.78 -8.04
N GLY A 209 2.04 -14.54 -7.58
CA GLY A 209 1.15 -14.04 -6.54
C GLY A 209 -0.19 -13.59 -7.11
N GLN A 210 -1.05 -13.12 -6.22
CA GLN A 210 -2.38 -12.65 -6.56
C GLN A 210 -2.82 -11.58 -5.57
N VAL A 211 -3.48 -10.55 -6.09
CA VAL A 211 -4.31 -9.64 -5.32
C VAL A 211 -5.76 -9.92 -5.67
N VAL A 212 -6.60 -10.26 -4.69
CA VAL A 212 -8.02 -10.48 -4.90
C VAL A 212 -8.79 -9.26 -4.42
N ILE A 213 -9.73 -8.78 -5.21
CA ILE A 213 -10.58 -7.64 -4.91
C ILE A 213 -12.00 -8.12 -4.66
N GLY A 214 -12.64 -7.64 -3.60
CA GLY A 214 -13.98 -8.04 -3.20
C GLY A 214 -14.09 -9.41 -2.53
N GLY A 215 -12.96 -10.01 -2.09
CA GLY A 215 -12.94 -11.35 -1.51
C GLY A 215 -11.52 -11.88 -1.28
N TYR A 216 -11.38 -13.20 -1.25
CA TYR A 216 -10.10 -13.90 -1.11
C TYR A 216 -10.04 -15.18 -1.96
N ASP A 217 -8.87 -15.81 -2.06
CA ASP A 217 -8.69 -17.11 -2.73
C ASP A 217 -8.50 -18.20 -1.69
N GLN A 218 -9.47 -19.13 -1.58
CA GLN A 218 -9.44 -20.17 -0.56
C GLN A 218 -8.39 -21.26 -0.83
N GLU A 219 -7.93 -21.40 -2.07
CA GLU A 219 -6.84 -22.34 -2.41
C GLU A 219 -5.47 -21.81 -1.95
N LYS A 220 -5.38 -20.54 -1.54
CA LYS A 220 -4.14 -19.90 -1.07
C LYS A 220 -4.00 -19.85 0.45
N VAL A 221 -4.93 -20.42 1.20
CA VAL A 221 -4.91 -20.40 2.66
C VAL A 221 -4.92 -21.81 3.23
N ILE A 222 -4.20 -22.02 4.33
CA ILE A 222 -4.24 -23.27 5.12
C ILE A 222 -4.35 -22.95 6.61
N GLY A 223 -4.98 -23.88 7.33
CA GLY A 223 -5.17 -23.77 8.78
C GLY A 223 -6.25 -22.75 9.19
N GLN A 224 -6.21 -22.35 10.46
CA GLN A 224 -7.15 -21.39 11.02
C GLN A 224 -6.84 -19.95 10.60
N ASN A 225 -7.88 -19.11 10.60
CA ASN A 225 -7.75 -17.69 10.35
C ASN A 225 -7.42 -16.93 11.65
N TYR A 226 -6.70 -15.81 11.52
CA TYR A 226 -6.38 -14.93 12.64
C TYR A 226 -6.83 -13.52 12.29
N THR A 227 -8.04 -13.15 12.75
CA THR A 227 -8.65 -11.85 12.49
C THR A 227 -8.40 -10.89 13.64
N GLN A 228 -8.00 -9.66 13.32
CA GLN A 228 -7.80 -8.56 14.26
C GLN A 228 -8.41 -7.27 13.72
N ALA A 229 -8.71 -6.32 14.61
CA ALA A 229 -9.20 -5.01 14.21
C ALA A 229 -8.09 -4.18 13.55
N LEU A 230 -8.45 -3.36 12.57
CA LEU A 230 -7.57 -2.33 12.02
C LEU A 230 -7.45 -1.18 13.03
N ASP A 231 -6.21 -0.83 13.39
CA ASP A 231 -5.87 0.24 14.33
C ASP A 231 -5.03 1.33 13.66
N TYR A 232 -5.70 2.35 13.14
CA TYR A 232 -5.07 3.51 12.49
C TYR A 232 -4.62 4.59 13.49
N SER A 233 -4.56 4.31 14.78
CA SER A 233 -4.19 5.33 15.76
C SER A 233 -2.69 5.66 15.67
N ASP A 234 -2.38 6.96 15.67
CA ASP A 234 -1.00 7.48 15.66
C ASP A 234 -0.19 6.98 16.87
N THR A 235 -0.87 6.60 17.95
CA THR A 235 -0.24 6.06 19.18
C THR A 235 0.58 4.81 18.94
N THR A 236 0.31 4.08 17.86
CA THR A 236 0.98 2.82 17.52
C THR A 236 2.06 2.96 16.47
N GLY A 237 2.10 4.09 15.75
CA GLY A 237 2.93 4.27 14.56
C GLY A 237 2.52 3.36 13.38
N CYS A 238 1.36 2.70 13.44
CA CYS A 238 0.96 1.71 12.46
C CYS A 238 0.04 2.25 11.36
N TRP A 239 0.65 2.82 10.34
CA TRP A 239 -0.07 3.59 9.31
C TRP A 239 -1.04 2.78 8.46
N THR A 240 -0.75 1.49 8.25
CA THR A 240 -1.64 0.58 7.51
C THR A 240 -2.82 0.09 8.33
N GLY A 241 -2.82 0.34 9.65
CA GLY A 241 -3.78 -0.22 10.60
C GLY A 241 -3.56 -1.70 10.95
N MET A 242 -2.64 -2.39 10.27
CA MET A 242 -2.42 -3.83 10.41
C MET A 242 -1.32 -4.13 11.43
N LYS A 243 -1.65 -3.88 12.69
CA LYS A 243 -0.74 -4.08 13.82
C LYS A 243 -0.75 -5.54 14.28
N VAL A 244 0.44 -6.13 14.41
CA VAL A 244 0.62 -7.44 15.05
C VAL A 244 1.78 -7.37 16.05
N THR A 245 1.96 -8.44 16.82
CA THR A 245 3.12 -8.59 17.70
C THR A 245 3.79 -9.91 17.37
N ILE A 246 5.06 -9.86 17.01
CA ILE A 246 5.91 -11.04 16.85
C ILE A 246 6.31 -11.47 18.26
N SER A 247 5.95 -12.70 18.62
CA SER A 247 6.36 -13.31 19.89
C SER A 247 7.72 -13.98 19.79
N ASP A 248 8.10 -14.45 18.59
CA ASP A 248 9.40 -15.09 18.36
C ASP A 248 9.77 -15.09 16.87
N ILE A 249 11.07 -15.13 16.60
CA ILE A 249 11.63 -15.51 15.30
C ILE A 249 12.60 -16.66 15.55
N GLU A 250 12.38 -17.79 14.90
CA GLU A 250 13.21 -18.98 15.01
C GLU A 250 13.91 -19.28 13.68
N LEU A 251 15.18 -19.60 13.75
CA LEU A 251 15.96 -20.16 12.66
C LEU A 251 15.81 -21.68 12.69
N ILE A 252 15.45 -22.27 11.56
CA ILE A 252 15.32 -23.71 11.38
C ILE A 252 16.51 -24.16 10.54
N ASP A 253 17.48 -24.83 11.14
CA ASP A 253 18.65 -25.30 10.42
C ASP A 253 18.33 -26.47 9.47
N ARG A 254 19.32 -26.93 8.70
CA ARG A 254 19.17 -28.04 7.75
C ARG A 254 18.86 -29.40 8.40
N THR A 255 19.11 -29.52 9.71
CA THR A 255 18.76 -30.72 10.49
C THR A 255 17.33 -30.66 11.03
N GLY A 256 16.67 -29.49 10.92
CA GLY A 256 15.36 -29.20 11.49
C GLY A 256 15.43 -28.69 12.94
N SER A 257 16.62 -28.44 13.48
CA SER A 257 16.77 -27.84 14.81
C SER A 257 16.35 -26.38 14.75
N THR A 258 15.71 -25.92 15.82
CA THR A 258 15.19 -24.55 15.92
C THR A 258 15.99 -23.76 16.96
N THR A 259 16.35 -22.52 16.60
CA THR A 259 17.03 -21.57 17.48
C THR A 259 16.32 -20.23 17.43
N SER A 260 15.81 -19.75 18.56
CA SER A 260 15.23 -18.40 18.65
C SER A 260 16.31 -17.33 18.54
N ILE A 261 16.03 -16.26 17.80
CA ILE A 261 16.86 -15.05 17.74
C ILE A 261 16.24 -13.88 18.51
N PHE A 262 15.21 -14.15 19.32
CA PHE A 262 14.62 -13.18 20.23
C PHE A 262 15.21 -13.31 21.63
N PRO A 263 15.47 -12.20 22.33
CA PRO A 263 15.77 -12.25 23.75
C PRO A 263 14.63 -12.88 24.56
N PRO A 264 14.91 -13.52 25.71
CA PRO A 264 13.86 -14.03 26.58
C PRO A 264 12.87 -12.94 27.01
N ASN A 265 11.57 -13.24 26.95
CA ASN A 265 10.47 -12.32 27.28
C ASN A 265 10.39 -11.06 26.39
N PHE A 266 10.99 -11.11 25.20
CA PHE A 266 10.86 -10.05 24.22
C PHE A 266 9.64 -10.29 23.32
N ALA A 267 8.95 -9.22 22.96
CA ALA A 267 7.89 -9.23 21.96
C ALA A 267 8.02 -7.97 21.11
N LEU A 268 7.92 -8.12 19.79
CA LEU A 268 8.15 -7.02 18.85
C LEU A 268 6.82 -6.58 18.23
N PRO A 269 6.28 -5.40 18.58
CA PRO A 269 5.18 -4.80 17.85
C PRO A 269 5.65 -4.45 16.43
N VAL A 270 4.90 -4.90 15.42
CA VAL A 270 5.23 -4.64 14.02
C VAL A 270 3.98 -4.26 13.23
N CYS A 271 4.21 -3.52 12.15
CA CYS A 271 3.20 -3.15 11.17
C CYS A 271 3.36 -3.96 9.92
N ILE A 272 2.26 -4.54 9.42
CA ILE A 272 2.30 -5.20 8.11
C ILE A 272 2.20 -4.12 7.04
N VAL A 273 3.19 -4.07 6.15
CA VAL A 273 3.32 -3.05 5.09
C VAL A 273 3.57 -3.78 3.77
N PRO A 274 2.50 -4.21 3.05
CA PRO A 274 2.60 -5.12 1.91
C PRO A 274 3.51 -4.64 0.77
N GLN A 275 3.66 -3.33 0.59
CA GLN A 275 4.52 -2.72 -0.41
C GLN A 275 5.98 -2.58 0.04
N ARG A 276 6.32 -2.79 1.32
CA ARG A 276 7.71 -2.63 1.77
C ARG A 276 8.58 -3.74 1.18
N GLN A 277 9.78 -3.41 0.70
CA GLN A 277 10.60 -4.28 -0.14
C GLN A 277 11.31 -5.42 0.58
N LEU A 278 11.36 -5.41 1.91
CA LEU A 278 12.05 -6.41 2.73
C LEU A 278 11.08 -7.44 3.32
N LEU A 279 11.62 -8.46 4.01
CA LEU A 279 10.83 -9.37 4.85
C LEU A 279 10.45 -8.66 6.14
N ILE A 280 11.45 -8.07 6.79
CA ILE A 280 11.29 -7.42 8.08
C ILE A 280 12.22 -6.21 8.19
N GLU A 281 11.73 -5.13 8.80
CA GLU A 281 12.58 -4.08 9.36
C GLU A 281 12.44 -4.12 10.89
N ALA A 282 13.54 -4.32 11.61
CA ALA A 282 13.53 -4.53 13.05
C ALA A 282 14.85 -4.07 13.72
N PRO A 283 14.90 -4.00 15.08
CA PRO A 283 16.07 -3.49 15.80
C PRO A 283 17.37 -4.24 15.50
N GLY A 284 18.50 -3.52 15.50
CA GLY A 284 19.82 -4.12 15.24
C GLY A 284 20.20 -5.26 16.19
N SER A 285 19.71 -5.25 17.42
CA SER A 285 20.00 -6.30 18.40
C SER A 285 19.53 -7.69 17.97
N ILE A 286 18.41 -7.80 17.23
CA ILE A 286 17.91 -9.09 16.73
C ILE A 286 18.81 -9.57 15.57
N PHE A 287 19.29 -8.64 14.75
CA PHE A 287 20.26 -8.93 13.69
C PHE A 287 21.62 -9.38 14.26
N ASP A 288 22.09 -8.76 15.34
CA ASP A 288 23.31 -9.17 16.04
C ASP A 288 23.17 -10.60 16.59
N THR A 289 22.02 -10.93 17.20
CA THR A 289 21.74 -12.31 17.63
C THR A 289 21.72 -13.28 16.45
N PHE A 290 21.11 -12.91 15.33
CA PHE A 290 21.15 -13.73 14.11
C PHE A 290 22.59 -14.03 13.67
N GLN A 291 23.47 -13.03 13.61
CA GLN A 291 24.87 -13.22 13.20
C GLN A 291 25.64 -14.11 14.17
N ASN A 292 25.41 -13.93 15.47
CA ASN A 292 26.05 -14.74 16.51
C ASN A 292 25.62 -16.21 16.46
N GLU A 293 24.31 -16.48 16.38
CA GLU A 293 23.78 -17.85 16.36
C GLU A 293 24.11 -18.59 15.06
N THR A 294 24.23 -17.88 13.94
CA THR A 294 24.57 -18.48 12.65
C THR A 294 26.07 -18.49 12.36
N ASN A 295 26.88 -17.82 13.18
CA ASN A 295 28.30 -17.54 12.91
C ASN A 295 28.54 -16.96 11.51
N THR A 296 27.67 -16.04 11.11
CA THR A 296 27.75 -15.33 9.81
C THR A 296 28.08 -13.86 10.01
N GLN A 297 28.59 -13.21 8.97
CA GLN A 297 28.84 -11.77 9.00
C GLN A 297 28.44 -11.12 7.67
N THR A 298 27.84 -9.94 7.79
CA THR A 298 27.45 -9.15 6.62
C THR A 298 28.66 -8.49 5.97
N THR A 299 28.62 -8.38 4.65
CA THR A 299 29.62 -7.67 3.83
C THR A 299 29.23 -6.22 3.53
N GLY A 300 28.01 -5.81 3.89
CA GLY A 300 27.48 -4.47 3.62
C GLY A 300 25.97 -4.47 3.48
N VAL A 301 25.44 -3.43 2.84
CA VAL A 301 24.00 -3.29 2.56
C VAL A 301 23.74 -3.20 1.07
N SER A 302 22.57 -3.69 0.65
CA SER A 302 22.12 -3.64 -0.73
C SER A 302 21.59 -2.26 -1.11
N TYR A 303 22.01 -1.83 -2.30
CA TYR A 303 21.46 -0.68 -3.02
C TYR A 303 20.67 -1.12 -4.28
N GLY A 304 20.38 -2.41 -4.40
CA GLY A 304 19.63 -3.01 -5.50
C GLY A 304 18.12 -2.82 -5.37
N LEU A 305 17.34 -3.85 -5.71
CA LEU A 305 15.89 -3.82 -5.55
C LEU A 305 15.45 -3.99 -4.08
N HIS A 306 16.23 -4.68 -3.26
CA HIS A 306 16.01 -4.79 -1.81
C HIS A 306 16.81 -3.75 -1.05
N TRP A 307 16.42 -2.49 -1.23
CA TRP A 307 17.07 -1.36 -0.59
C TRP A 307 17.26 -1.60 0.93
N LEU A 308 18.52 -1.50 1.38
CA LEU A 308 19.00 -1.72 2.76
C LEU A 308 18.93 -3.16 3.31
N ALA A 309 18.71 -4.17 2.46
CA ALA A 309 18.94 -5.56 2.84
C ALA A 309 20.42 -5.79 3.22
N GLN A 310 20.69 -6.72 4.13
CA GLN A 310 22.05 -7.04 4.56
C GLN A 310 22.68 -8.01 3.57
N LEU A 311 23.88 -7.70 3.08
CA LEU A 311 24.59 -8.54 2.11
C LEU A 311 25.43 -9.59 2.80
N TYR A 312 25.47 -10.78 2.23
CA TYR A 312 26.30 -11.91 2.67
C TYR A 312 27.01 -12.55 1.48
N ASP A 313 28.20 -13.07 1.71
CA ASP A 313 28.92 -13.89 0.74
C ASP A 313 28.31 -15.29 0.67
N THR A 314 28.25 -15.89 -0.53
CA THR A 314 27.71 -17.24 -0.72
C THR A 314 28.44 -18.35 0.04
N THR A 315 29.65 -18.12 0.51
CA THR A 315 30.39 -19.07 1.36
C THR A 315 30.08 -18.92 2.84
N ASN A 316 29.44 -17.81 3.25
CA ASN A 316 29.18 -17.48 4.66
C ASN A 316 27.78 -16.85 4.86
N TYR A 317 26.74 -17.65 4.69
CA TYR A 317 25.35 -17.25 4.96
C TYR A 317 24.53 -18.39 5.56
N PHE A 318 23.44 -18.04 6.23
CA PHE A 318 22.51 -19.00 6.79
C PHE A 318 21.68 -19.67 5.69
N GLN A 319 21.68 -21.01 5.67
CA GLN A 319 21.09 -21.83 4.61
C GLN A 319 19.82 -22.59 5.03
N GLY A 320 19.31 -22.32 6.24
CA GLY A 320 18.08 -22.88 6.76
C GLY A 320 16.86 -21.98 6.52
N ASP A 321 15.72 -22.39 7.06
CA ASP A 321 14.46 -21.65 6.96
C ASP A 321 14.27 -20.73 8.17
N MET A 322 13.34 -19.78 8.07
CA MET A 322 12.99 -18.87 9.16
C MET A 322 11.51 -19.03 9.52
N SER A 323 11.20 -19.16 10.81
CA SER A 323 9.84 -19.14 11.31
C SER A 323 9.54 -17.85 12.05
N ILE A 324 8.43 -17.19 11.72
CA ILE A 324 7.92 -16.02 12.44
C ILE A 324 6.65 -16.45 13.18
N LYS A 325 6.64 -16.24 14.50
CA LYS A 325 5.51 -16.54 15.38
C LYS A 325 4.87 -15.23 15.86
N LEU A 326 3.56 -15.11 15.70
CA LEU A 326 2.79 -13.98 16.20
C LEU A 326 2.11 -14.34 17.52
N SER A 327 1.92 -13.34 18.38
CA SER A 327 1.19 -13.50 19.64
C SER A 327 -0.28 -13.91 19.46
N SER A 328 -0.83 -13.75 18.25
CA SER A 328 -2.16 -14.27 17.89
C SER A 328 -2.20 -15.81 17.80
N GLY A 329 -1.04 -16.47 17.75
CA GLY A 329 -0.90 -17.91 17.52
C GLY A 329 -0.53 -18.28 16.08
N LEU A 330 -0.56 -17.33 15.13
CA LEU A 330 -0.11 -17.60 13.76
C LEU A 330 1.40 -17.87 13.74
N GLN A 331 1.79 -18.97 13.09
CA GLN A 331 3.17 -19.29 12.78
C GLN A 331 3.30 -19.49 11.27
N VAL A 332 4.28 -18.83 10.67
CA VAL A 332 4.62 -19.03 9.26
C VAL A 332 6.10 -19.39 9.12
N THR A 333 6.41 -20.28 8.19
CA THR A 333 7.79 -20.66 7.84
C THR A 333 8.11 -20.13 6.45
N ILE A 334 9.09 -19.24 6.38
CA ILE A 334 9.61 -18.62 5.18
C ILE A 334 10.82 -19.43 4.73
N PRO A 335 10.80 -20.03 3.53
CA PRO A 335 11.92 -20.81 3.06
C PRO A 335 13.13 -19.92 2.74
N ASN A 336 14.34 -20.45 2.87
CA ASN A 336 15.60 -19.71 2.66
C ASN A 336 15.60 -18.83 1.40
N SER A 337 15.14 -19.37 0.27
CA SER A 337 15.11 -18.66 -1.01
C SER A 337 14.23 -17.39 -1.03
N GLN A 338 13.35 -17.22 -0.04
CA GLN A 338 12.46 -16.06 0.05
C GLN A 338 12.91 -15.03 1.09
N PHE A 339 13.95 -15.29 1.89
CA PHE A 339 14.51 -14.28 2.80
C PHE A 339 16.03 -14.11 2.69
N MET A 340 16.70 -14.99 1.95
CA MET A 340 18.10 -14.93 1.52
C MET A 340 18.22 -15.11 -0.01
N PRO A 341 17.48 -14.36 -0.85
CA PRO A 341 17.64 -14.45 -2.31
C PRO A 341 19.03 -13.98 -2.77
N PRO A 342 19.46 -14.30 -4.01
CA PRO A 342 20.61 -13.66 -4.63
C PRO A 342 20.43 -12.15 -4.76
N PHE A 343 21.54 -11.40 -4.76
CA PHE A 343 21.49 -9.96 -5.00
C PHE A 343 20.87 -9.65 -6.36
N VAL A 344 19.96 -8.68 -6.41
CA VAL A 344 19.25 -8.31 -7.63
C VAL A 344 19.18 -6.79 -7.83
N THR A 345 19.42 -6.36 -9.07
CA THR A 345 19.33 -4.94 -9.47
C THR A 345 18.88 -4.79 -10.93
N ILE A 346 18.67 -3.54 -11.37
CA ILE A 346 18.47 -3.19 -12.77
C ILE A 346 19.77 -2.58 -13.30
N ASP A 347 20.31 -3.13 -14.37
CA ASP A 347 21.51 -2.61 -15.03
C ASP A 347 21.20 -1.40 -15.91
N ARG A 348 22.22 -0.65 -16.35
CA ARG A 348 22.11 0.58 -17.15
C ARG A 348 21.35 0.38 -18.46
N ASN A 349 21.40 -0.82 -19.04
CA ASN A 349 20.65 -1.15 -20.25
C ASN A 349 19.14 -1.42 -19.96
N GLY A 350 18.71 -1.39 -18.69
CA GLY A 350 17.36 -1.66 -18.23
C GLY A 350 17.05 -3.13 -17.92
N SER A 351 17.98 -4.07 -18.11
CA SER A 351 17.76 -5.48 -17.79
C SER A 351 17.92 -5.75 -16.28
N ARG A 352 17.06 -6.61 -15.71
CA ARG A 352 17.22 -7.12 -14.35
C ARG A 352 18.34 -8.15 -14.33
N ILE A 353 19.32 -7.93 -13.47
CA ILE A 353 20.49 -8.80 -13.32
C ILE A 353 20.60 -9.32 -11.89
N PHE A 354 21.19 -10.52 -11.75
CA PHE A 354 21.45 -11.16 -10.47
C PHE A 354 22.95 -11.33 -10.27
N ASN A 355 23.42 -11.06 -9.05
CA ASN A 355 24.76 -11.46 -8.62
C ASN A 355 24.64 -12.71 -7.74
N GLU A 356 24.89 -13.86 -8.35
CA GLU A 356 24.80 -15.15 -7.68
C GLU A 356 25.88 -15.38 -6.62
N SER A 357 26.91 -14.53 -6.55
CA SER A 357 27.98 -14.62 -5.54
C SER A 357 27.61 -13.97 -4.21
N GLU A 358 26.51 -13.21 -4.18
CA GLU A 358 26.00 -12.51 -3.00
C GLU A 358 24.59 -13.00 -2.64
N ARG A 359 24.24 -12.87 -1.36
CA ARG A 359 22.90 -13.14 -0.82
C ARG A 359 22.41 -11.90 -0.10
N GLU A 360 21.14 -11.59 -0.26
CA GLU A 360 20.47 -10.49 0.43
C GLU A 360 19.63 -11.06 1.56
N PHE A 361 20.08 -10.92 2.80
CA PHE A 361 19.19 -11.11 3.93
C PHE A 361 18.21 -9.94 3.95
N LEU A 362 16.93 -10.23 3.72
CA LEU A 362 15.85 -9.25 3.61
C LEU A 362 15.44 -8.66 4.96
N TYR A 363 16.42 -8.23 5.74
CA TYR A 363 16.32 -7.62 7.05
C TYR A 363 16.84 -6.19 6.97
N GLY A 364 16.01 -5.23 7.36
CA GLY A 364 16.40 -3.82 7.52
C GLY A 364 16.59 -3.49 8.99
N VAL A 365 17.68 -2.81 9.34
CA VAL A 365 17.88 -2.34 10.71
C VAL A 365 17.11 -1.03 10.92
N THR A 366 16.14 -1.04 11.83
CA THR A 366 15.37 0.16 12.18
C THR A 366 16.16 1.06 13.13
N SER A 367 16.04 2.37 12.96
CA SER A 367 16.58 3.38 13.89
C SER A 367 15.48 4.03 14.73
N ASN A 368 14.66 4.89 14.12
CA ASN A 368 13.61 5.67 14.77
C ASN A 368 12.19 5.43 14.20
N GLN A 369 12.05 4.41 13.35
CA GLN A 369 10.78 4.01 12.75
C GLN A 369 10.24 2.74 13.39
N PRO A 370 8.91 2.54 13.39
CA PRO A 370 8.31 1.29 13.85
C PRO A 370 8.80 0.12 13.00
N SER A 371 8.89 -1.06 13.62
CA SER A 371 9.25 -2.29 12.91
C SER A 371 8.15 -2.71 11.94
N THR A 372 8.54 -3.27 10.80
CA THR A 372 7.60 -3.63 9.73
C THR A 372 7.78 -5.07 9.26
N LEU A 373 6.69 -5.71 8.84
CA LEU A 373 6.69 -6.93 8.03
C LEU A 373 6.32 -6.54 6.61
N GLY A 374 7.25 -6.72 5.67
CA GLY A 374 7.09 -6.31 4.29
C GLY A 374 6.57 -7.42 3.37
N ARG A 375 6.71 -7.22 2.06
CA ARG A 375 6.15 -8.11 1.02
C ARG A 375 6.62 -9.55 1.12
N TYR A 376 7.83 -9.80 1.59
CA TYR A 376 8.38 -11.16 1.67
C TYR A 376 7.76 -11.99 2.79
N PHE A 377 7.17 -11.37 3.80
CA PHE A 377 6.32 -12.08 4.78
C PHE A 377 5.12 -12.73 4.09
N LEU A 378 4.57 -12.07 3.07
CA LEU A 378 3.43 -12.52 2.27
C LEU A 378 3.77 -13.60 1.23
N THR A 379 5.02 -14.10 1.21
CA THR A 379 5.40 -15.32 0.49
C THR A 379 5.02 -16.60 1.27
N ALA A 380 4.78 -16.45 2.59
CA ALA A 380 4.41 -17.51 3.51
C ALA A 380 3.13 -17.22 4.31
N ALA A 381 2.66 -15.97 4.33
CA ALA A 381 1.37 -15.57 4.89
C ALA A 381 0.40 -15.09 3.80
N TYR A 382 -0.89 -15.31 4.01
CA TYR A 382 -1.96 -14.72 3.20
C TYR A 382 -2.67 -13.64 4.01
N LEU A 383 -2.84 -12.46 3.43
CA LEU A 383 -3.42 -11.30 4.11
C LEU A 383 -4.72 -10.89 3.42
N MET A 384 -5.79 -10.70 4.20
CA MET A 384 -7.04 -10.08 3.75
C MET A 384 -7.33 -8.85 4.60
N ILE A 385 -7.70 -7.74 3.95
CA ILE A 385 -8.11 -6.49 4.58
C ILE A 385 -9.58 -6.27 4.27
N ASN A 386 -10.39 -6.09 5.32
CA ASN A 386 -11.80 -5.79 5.22
C ASN A 386 -12.07 -4.39 5.78
N HIS A 387 -12.12 -3.40 4.88
CA HIS A 387 -12.36 -2.01 5.27
C HIS A 387 -13.79 -1.75 5.75
N ASP A 388 -14.76 -2.56 5.30
CA ASP A 388 -16.17 -2.42 5.71
C ASP A 388 -16.38 -2.87 7.16
N GLU A 389 -15.66 -3.91 7.60
CA GLU A 389 -15.69 -4.40 8.98
C GLU A 389 -14.58 -3.84 9.86
N ASN A 390 -13.70 -3.01 9.32
CA ASN A 390 -12.52 -2.48 9.99
C ASN A 390 -11.64 -3.58 10.62
N THR A 391 -11.39 -4.66 9.87
CA THR A 391 -10.57 -5.80 10.29
C THR A 391 -9.56 -6.20 9.23
N PHE A 392 -8.51 -6.92 9.64
CA PHE A 392 -7.65 -7.68 8.75
C PHE A 392 -7.54 -9.11 9.26
N THR A 393 -7.29 -10.04 8.36
CA THR A 393 -7.17 -11.47 8.66
C THR A 393 -5.93 -12.05 8.03
N LEU A 394 -5.23 -12.88 8.79
CA LEU A 394 -4.06 -13.62 8.33
C LEU A 394 -4.31 -15.13 8.34
N TRP A 395 -3.67 -15.80 7.39
CA TRP A 395 -3.51 -17.25 7.35
C TRP A 395 -2.06 -17.59 7.05
N GLN A 396 -1.69 -18.84 7.31
CA GLN A 396 -0.56 -19.43 6.61
C GLN A 396 -0.93 -19.57 5.13
N ALA A 397 -0.02 -19.17 4.23
CA ALA A 397 -0.24 -19.28 2.80
C ALA A 397 -0.06 -20.74 2.33
N ASN A 398 -0.94 -21.15 1.41
CA ASN A 398 -0.78 -22.38 0.63
C ASN A 398 -0.16 -22.02 -0.73
N PRO A 399 1.13 -22.33 -0.97
CA PRO A 399 1.81 -22.01 -2.22
C PRO A 399 1.36 -22.97 -3.34
N SER A 400 0.16 -22.75 -3.86
CA SER A 400 -0.49 -23.55 -4.90
C SER A 400 -0.81 -22.69 -6.13
N THR A 401 -0.80 -23.32 -7.31
CA THR A 401 -1.32 -22.71 -8.54
C THR A 401 -2.83 -22.82 -8.67
N ALA A 402 -3.48 -23.68 -7.88
CA ALA A 402 -4.94 -23.78 -7.83
C ALA A 402 -5.57 -22.48 -7.33
N THR A 403 -6.76 -22.14 -7.80
CA THR A 403 -7.47 -20.91 -7.43
C THR A 403 -8.95 -21.19 -7.26
N ASP A 404 -9.53 -20.65 -6.19
CA ASP A 404 -10.97 -20.65 -5.97
C ASP A 404 -11.36 -19.38 -5.20
N LEU A 405 -11.97 -18.44 -5.91
CA LEU A 405 -12.26 -17.10 -5.40
C LEU A 405 -13.57 -17.10 -4.60
N VAL A 406 -13.48 -16.71 -3.34
CA VAL A 406 -14.62 -16.55 -2.44
C VAL A 406 -14.92 -15.05 -2.30
N PRO A 407 -16.08 -14.58 -2.80
CA PRO A 407 -16.49 -13.18 -2.62
C PRO A 407 -16.87 -12.91 -1.16
N THR A 408 -16.56 -11.71 -0.68
CA THR A 408 -17.02 -11.20 0.62
C THR A 408 -18.14 -10.19 0.38
N ILE A 409 -19.25 -10.33 1.10
CA ILE A 409 -20.41 -9.46 0.96
C ILE A 409 -20.50 -8.58 2.21
N SER A 410 -20.57 -7.25 2.03
CA SER A 410 -20.75 -6.33 3.15
C SER A 410 -22.18 -6.42 3.70
N LYS A 411 -22.38 -6.00 4.94
CA LYS A 411 -23.71 -5.99 5.57
C LYS A 411 -24.70 -5.13 4.77
N ASP A 412 -24.29 -3.94 4.38
CA ASP A 412 -25.10 -3.01 3.58
C ASP A 412 -25.49 -3.63 2.22
N THR A 413 -24.55 -4.31 1.56
CA THR A 413 -24.82 -5.02 0.30
C THR A 413 -25.77 -6.20 0.52
N ALA A 414 -25.58 -6.99 1.58
CA ALA A 414 -26.47 -8.10 1.91
C ALA A 414 -27.92 -7.64 2.19
N GLU A 415 -28.09 -6.52 2.90
CA GLU A 415 -29.40 -5.93 3.18
C GLU A 415 -30.08 -5.39 1.91
N SER A 416 -29.34 -4.71 1.03
CA SER A 416 -29.88 -4.26 -0.25
C SER A 416 -30.33 -5.44 -1.12
N CYS A 417 -29.59 -6.54 -1.08
CA CYS A 417 -29.90 -7.79 -1.76
C CYS A 417 -31.13 -8.52 -1.22
N ALA A 418 -31.33 -8.53 0.11
CA ALA A 418 -32.51 -9.10 0.74
C ALA A 418 -33.79 -8.34 0.36
N ASN A 419 -33.69 -7.02 0.17
CA ASN A 419 -34.82 -6.19 -0.26
C ASN A 419 -35.23 -6.41 -1.73
N VAL A 420 -34.37 -7.02 -2.55
CA VAL A 420 -34.68 -7.38 -3.94
C VAL A 420 -35.45 -8.71 -4.03
N THR A 421 -35.46 -9.53 -2.98
CA THR A 421 -36.04 -10.89 -2.97
C THR A 421 -37.46 -11.00 -2.40
N THR A 422 -38.24 -9.92 -2.30
CA THR A 422 -39.69 -9.99 -1.99
C THR A 422 -40.55 -10.53 -3.14
N ASN A 423 -40.09 -11.59 -3.84
CA ASN A 423 -40.91 -12.45 -4.71
C ASN A 423 -40.27 -13.82 -5.04
N GLY A 424 -39.42 -14.39 -4.18
CA GLY A 424 -39.03 -15.80 -4.33
C GLY A 424 -37.75 -16.18 -3.60
N THR A 425 -37.87 -17.22 -2.79
CA THR A 425 -36.86 -17.92 -1.97
C THR A 425 -35.45 -17.97 -2.56
N VAL A 426 -34.45 -17.52 -1.78
CA VAL A 426 -33.05 -17.92 -1.94
C VAL A 426 -32.44 -18.25 -0.57
N VAL A 427 -31.72 -19.37 -0.55
CA VAL A 427 -30.96 -19.92 0.57
C VAL A 427 -29.71 -19.06 0.79
N VAL A 428 -29.61 -18.43 1.96
CA VAL A 428 -28.36 -17.81 2.43
C VAL A 428 -27.56 -18.90 3.13
N ASN A 429 -26.52 -19.42 2.49
CA ASN A 429 -25.50 -20.24 3.16
C ASN A 429 -24.57 -19.30 3.95
N GLY A 430 -25.05 -18.81 5.08
CA GLY A 430 -24.24 -18.14 6.09
C GLY A 430 -23.64 -19.16 7.04
N THR A 431 -22.31 -19.25 7.06
CA THR A 431 -21.54 -19.99 8.08
C THR A 431 -21.80 -19.38 9.45
N VAL A 432 -22.62 -20.06 10.26
CA VAL A 432 -22.79 -19.75 11.68
C VAL A 432 -21.59 -20.32 12.44
N THR A 433 -20.82 -19.45 13.08
CA THR A 433 -19.87 -19.79 14.13
C THR A 433 -20.61 -20.48 15.29
N THR A 434 -20.32 -21.76 15.50
CA THR A 434 -20.78 -22.52 16.67
C THR A 434 -19.74 -22.45 17.79
N GLU A 435 -20.11 -21.85 18.94
CA GLU A 435 -19.50 -22.16 20.23
C GLU A 435 -20.42 -23.12 21.03
N PRO A 436 -19.88 -24.00 21.90
CA PRO A 436 -20.60 -25.15 22.42
C PRO A 436 -21.36 -24.86 23.74
N GLY A 437 -22.60 -25.35 23.84
CA GLY A 437 -23.41 -25.24 25.05
C GLY A 437 -24.39 -26.40 25.23
N THR A 438 -23.98 -27.35 26.07
CA THR A 438 -24.64 -28.45 26.79
C THR A 438 -26.19 -28.56 26.81
N SER A 439 -26.62 -29.80 26.50
CA SER A 439 -27.85 -30.57 26.78
C SER A 439 -28.86 -30.08 27.85
N SER A 440 -30.17 -30.01 27.51
CA SER A 440 -31.22 -30.98 27.94
C SER A 440 -32.69 -30.53 27.69
N SER A 441 -33.46 -31.48 27.12
CA SER A 441 -34.91 -31.79 27.21
C SER A 441 -36.05 -30.74 27.05
N THR A 442 -36.81 -30.94 25.96
CA THR A 442 -38.30 -30.95 25.80
C THR A 442 -39.20 -30.04 26.64
N THR A 443 -40.07 -29.25 25.98
CA THR A 443 -41.54 -29.41 25.92
C THR A 443 -42.14 -28.45 24.87
N ALA A 444 -43.22 -28.89 24.22
CA ALA A 444 -43.91 -28.26 23.10
C ALA A 444 -44.87 -27.11 23.47
N ALA A 445 -45.11 -26.27 22.45
CA ALA A 445 -46.28 -25.42 22.16
C ALA A 445 -46.59 -24.24 23.11
N THR A 446 -46.57 -23.01 22.57
CA THR A 446 -47.79 -22.25 22.18
C THR A 446 -47.40 -20.95 21.47
N THR A 447 -48.09 -20.71 20.36
CA THR A 447 -48.15 -19.53 19.50
C THR A 447 -48.29 -18.22 20.28
N ASN A 448 -47.48 -17.21 19.97
CA ASN A 448 -47.88 -15.80 20.07
C ASN A 448 -47.07 -14.93 19.12
N THR A 449 -47.79 -14.31 18.19
CA THR A 449 -47.37 -13.32 17.21
C THR A 449 -46.90 -12.03 17.90
N ASN A 450 -45.63 -11.65 17.72
CA ASN A 450 -45.16 -10.29 18.03
C ASN A 450 -44.86 -9.55 16.72
N THR A 451 -45.82 -8.74 16.32
CA THR A 451 -45.71 -7.68 15.32
C THR A 451 -44.79 -6.57 15.84
N GLN A 452 -43.69 -6.27 15.14
CA GLN A 452 -42.94 -5.04 15.36
C GLN A 452 -43.49 -3.91 14.48
N THR A 453 -43.65 -2.76 15.11
CA THR A 453 -44.38 -1.58 14.69
C THR A 453 -43.55 -0.67 13.79
N GLY A 454 -44.03 -0.40 12.58
CA GLY A 454 -43.55 0.69 11.74
C GLY A 454 -43.92 2.06 12.31
N LEU A 455 -43.04 3.05 12.10
CA LEU A 455 -43.22 4.43 12.58
C LEU A 455 -44.43 5.10 11.93
N SER A 456 -45.22 5.80 12.74
CA SER A 456 -46.48 6.41 12.31
C SER A 456 -46.23 7.60 11.35
N PRO A 457 -47.15 7.86 10.41
CA PRO A 457 -47.09 8.99 9.47
C PRO A 457 -46.94 10.38 10.14
N GLY A 458 -47.18 10.50 11.44
CA GLY A 458 -46.99 11.73 12.21
C GLY A 458 -45.53 12.10 12.49
N ALA A 459 -44.60 11.14 12.49
CA ALA A 459 -43.16 11.39 12.71
C ALA A 459 -42.47 11.99 11.47
N LEU A 460 -42.94 11.62 10.27
CA LEU A 460 -42.46 12.13 8.99
C LEU A 460 -42.80 13.61 8.74
N ALA A 461 -43.90 14.11 9.32
CA ALA A 461 -44.30 15.52 9.17
C ALA A 461 -43.46 16.49 10.04
N GLY A 462 -42.84 16.01 11.12
CA GLY A 462 -42.02 16.85 12.02
C GLY A 462 -40.63 17.20 11.49
N ILE A 463 -40.04 16.31 10.69
CA ILE A 463 -38.65 16.46 10.19
C ILE A 463 -38.57 17.54 9.11
N VAL A 464 -39.62 17.69 8.29
CA VAL A 464 -39.63 18.66 7.18
C VAL A 464 -39.67 20.12 7.68
N VAL A 465 -40.33 20.39 8.82
CA VAL A 465 -40.40 21.74 9.39
C VAL A 465 -39.12 22.10 10.15
N GLY A 466 -38.44 21.12 10.76
CA GLY A 466 -37.17 21.34 11.48
C GLY A 466 -36.01 21.73 10.56
N ILE A 467 -35.94 21.16 9.35
CA ILE A 467 -34.86 21.43 8.38
C ILE A 467 -34.89 22.89 7.90
N LEU A 468 -36.08 23.47 7.71
CA LEU A 468 -36.21 24.85 7.24
C LEU A 468 -35.71 25.88 8.27
N ALA A 469 -35.88 25.61 9.56
CA ALA A 469 -35.36 26.47 10.62
C ALA A 469 -33.82 26.41 10.72
N VAL A 470 -33.23 25.22 10.59
CA VAL A 470 -31.77 25.02 10.65
C VAL A 470 -31.08 25.65 9.43
N VAL A 471 -31.65 25.50 8.23
CA VAL A 471 -31.12 26.10 7.00
C VAL A 471 -31.16 27.63 7.06
N ALA A 472 -32.21 28.23 7.63
CA ALA A 472 -32.29 29.69 7.81
C ALA A 472 -31.23 30.21 8.80
N ILE A 473 -30.94 29.47 9.86
CA ILE A 473 -29.91 29.83 10.85
C ILE A 473 -28.51 29.75 10.22
N ILE A 474 -28.22 28.67 9.48
CA ILE A 474 -26.92 28.50 8.80
C ILE A 474 -26.72 29.59 7.73
N ALA A 475 -27.74 29.91 6.95
CA ALA A 475 -27.68 31.00 5.97
C ALA A 475 -27.43 32.36 6.64
N GLY A 476 -28.05 32.62 7.80
CA GLY A 476 -27.82 33.82 8.60
C GLY A 476 -26.39 33.94 9.13
N ILE A 477 -25.82 32.84 9.63
CA ILE A 477 -24.43 32.78 10.13
C ILE A 477 -23.43 32.99 8.98
N CYS A 478 -23.65 32.34 7.83
CA CYS A 478 -22.82 32.52 6.64
C CYS A 478 -22.83 33.97 6.16
N LEU A 479 -24.01 34.61 6.07
CA LEU A 479 -24.12 36.02 5.68
C LEU A 479 -23.44 36.97 6.69
N TYR A 480 -23.53 36.68 7.98
CA TYR A 480 -22.86 37.47 9.02
C TYR A 480 -21.32 37.37 8.91
N MET A 481 -20.78 36.17 8.68
CA MET A 481 -19.33 35.98 8.49
C MET A 481 -18.81 36.65 7.21
N PHE A 482 -19.58 36.59 6.11
CA PHE A 482 -19.21 37.28 4.86
C PHE A 482 -19.23 38.81 4.99
N ARG A 483 -20.13 39.37 5.81
CA ARG A 483 -20.13 40.83 6.09
C ARG A 483 -18.97 41.25 6.99
N LYS A 484 -18.54 40.40 7.93
CA LYS A 484 -17.39 40.68 8.80
C LYS A 484 -16.05 40.63 8.04
N LYS A 485 -15.95 39.82 6.97
CA LYS A 485 -14.73 39.68 6.15
C LYS A 485 -14.50 40.84 5.16
N LYS A 486 -15.49 41.73 4.97
CA LYS A 486 -15.37 42.92 4.09
C LYS A 486 -14.97 44.22 4.82
N GLN A 487 -14.67 44.16 6.11
CA GLN A 487 -14.18 45.31 6.88
C GLN A 487 -12.86 44.99 7.59
N SER A 488 -11.78 44.84 6.81
CA SER A 488 -10.42 45.11 7.28
C SER A 488 -9.73 46.07 6.28
N PRO A 489 -9.17 47.19 6.76
CA PRO A 489 -8.55 48.19 5.91
C PRO A 489 -7.20 47.76 5.33
N ARG A 490 -6.96 48.23 4.11
CA ARG A 490 -5.76 48.14 3.28
C ARG A 490 -4.61 48.92 3.93
N ASN A 491 -3.46 48.28 4.16
CA ASN A 491 -2.13 48.82 4.49
C ASN A 491 -1.13 47.68 4.23
N SER A 492 0.09 47.80 3.72
CA SER A 492 0.84 48.88 3.09
C SER A 492 1.85 48.21 2.15
N GLU A 493 2.16 48.92 1.08
CA GLU A 493 3.21 48.64 0.11
C GLU A 493 4.60 48.59 0.80
N VAL A 494 5.30 47.46 0.69
CA VAL A 494 6.72 47.36 1.03
C VAL A 494 7.51 47.49 -0.27
N ALA A 495 8.23 48.60 -0.41
CA ALA A 495 9.14 48.86 -1.51
C ALA A 495 10.30 47.85 -1.50
N LEU A 496 10.57 47.25 -2.66
CA LEU A 496 11.69 46.37 -2.92
C LEU A 496 12.98 47.20 -3.03
N ALA A 497 14.00 46.90 -2.23
CA ALA A 497 15.35 47.45 -2.43
C ALA A 497 16.08 46.72 -3.58
N PRO A 498 16.86 47.41 -4.42
CA PRO A 498 17.57 46.78 -5.53
C PRO A 498 18.82 46.02 -5.06
N ILE A 499 19.07 44.88 -5.72
CA ILE A 499 20.26 44.03 -5.56
C ILE A 499 21.48 44.75 -6.18
N PRO A 500 22.64 44.82 -5.50
CA PRO A 500 23.85 45.38 -6.11
C PRO A 500 24.46 44.42 -7.14
N ALA A 501 24.94 45.01 -8.24
CA ALA A 501 25.54 44.31 -9.37
C ALA A 501 26.87 43.63 -9.01
N PHE A 502 27.04 42.41 -9.54
CA PHE A 502 28.27 41.64 -9.52
C PHE A 502 29.33 42.30 -10.40
N VAL A 503 30.50 42.62 -9.81
CA VAL A 503 31.69 43.12 -10.50
C VAL A 503 32.60 41.92 -10.78
N PRO A 504 32.99 41.64 -12.04
CA PRO A 504 33.98 40.61 -12.31
C PRO A 504 35.38 41.16 -12.07
N ASP A 505 36.12 40.57 -11.12
CA ASP A 505 37.54 40.85 -10.97
C ASP A 505 38.34 40.07 -12.00
N SER A 506 39.01 40.83 -12.84
CA SER A 506 39.91 40.39 -13.89
C SER A 506 41.33 40.30 -13.34
N THR A 507 41.83 39.10 -13.06
CA THR A 507 43.29 38.88 -13.06
C THR A 507 43.68 37.49 -13.53
N PHE A 508 44.62 37.53 -14.48
CA PHE A 508 45.64 36.54 -14.79
C PHE A 508 45.38 35.49 -15.90
N ALA A 509 45.88 35.87 -17.09
CA ALA A 509 46.46 35.03 -18.15
C ALA A 509 47.18 33.78 -17.59
N GLY A 510 47.28 32.63 -18.23
CA GLY A 510 47.27 32.30 -19.65
C GLY A 510 48.25 31.13 -19.85
N PHE A 511 48.01 30.35 -20.90
CA PHE A 511 48.93 29.47 -21.63
C PHE A 511 49.07 27.96 -21.31
N TYR A 512 48.75 27.23 -22.38
CA TYR A 512 49.32 26.02 -22.99
C TYR A 512 49.01 24.61 -22.45
N GLU A 513 48.41 23.84 -23.36
CA GLU A 513 48.40 22.38 -23.45
C GLU A 513 49.82 21.81 -23.52
N VAL A 514 50.04 20.69 -22.82
CA VAL A 514 51.12 19.73 -23.09
C VAL A 514 50.55 18.32 -22.97
N HIS A 515 50.67 17.55 -24.05
CA HIS A 515 50.47 16.10 -24.07
C HIS A 515 51.53 15.38 -23.21
N GLY A 516 51.12 14.37 -22.44
CA GLY A 516 52.03 13.48 -21.72
C GLY A 516 51.34 12.22 -21.17
N THR A 517 51.93 11.08 -21.47
CA THR A 517 51.49 9.69 -21.27
C THR A 517 51.64 9.12 -19.85
N GLN A 518 50.80 8.11 -19.55
CA GLN A 518 50.98 6.96 -18.63
C GLN A 518 51.42 7.20 -17.16
N SER A 519 50.60 6.70 -16.22
CA SER A 519 51.02 5.65 -15.25
C SER A 519 49.87 5.28 -14.30
N LYS A 520 49.70 3.97 -14.09
CA LYS A 520 48.95 3.32 -13.01
C LYS A 520 49.36 3.89 -11.64
N HIS A 521 48.43 3.95 -10.68
CA HIS A 521 48.67 3.62 -9.27
C HIS A 521 47.35 3.14 -8.63
N GLU A 522 47.44 1.97 -7.99
CA GLU A 522 46.47 1.43 -7.04
C GLU A 522 46.24 2.43 -5.89
N MET A 523 45.01 2.52 -5.39
CA MET A 523 44.78 2.94 -4.00
C MET A 523 43.72 2.05 -3.35
N ASP A 524 44.25 1.24 -2.45
CA ASP A 524 43.64 0.59 -1.29
C ASP A 524 42.75 1.58 -0.50
N ALA A 525 41.49 1.21 -0.26
CA ALA A 525 40.54 1.95 0.54
C ALA A 525 40.23 1.17 1.83
N SER A 526 41.19 1.19 2.74
CA SER A 526 41.02 0.76 4.13
C SER A 526 40.42 1.88 4.99
N ARG A 527 39.31 1.56 5.69
CA ARG A 527 38.81 2.15 6.95
C ARG A 527 38.61 3.68 7.04
N ARG A 528 37.35 4.10 7.19
CA ARG A 528 36.99 5.23 8.06
C ARG A 528 35.86 4.84 9.02
N THR A 529 36.22 4.74 10.29
CA THR A 529 35.34 4.81 11.45
C THR A 529 34.90 6.27 11.66
N TYR A 530 33.61 6.48 11.95
CA TYR A 530 33.09 7.76 12.43
C TYR A 530 33.07 7.75 13.96
N GLU A 531 33.84 8.64 14.57
CA GLU A 531 33.85 8.93 16.01
C GLU A 531 33.08 10.23 16.22
N TYR A 532 31.99 10.20 17.00
CA TYR A 532 31.19 11.38 17.33
C TYR A 532 31.57 11.87 18.73
N GLY A 533 32.04 13.11 18.81
CA GLY A 533 32.54 13.75 20.03
C GLY A 533 31.42 14.14 20.98
N TYR A 534 31.54 13.66 22.21
CA TYR A 534 30.82 14.11 23.39
C TYR A 534 31.46 15.42 23.91
N ARG A 535 30.65 16.43 24.24
CA ARG A 535 31.10 17.62 25.01
C ARG A 535 30.33 17.66 26.32
N ASP A 536 31.00 17.29 27.40
CA ASP A 536 30.66 17.65 28.77
C ASP A 536 31.31 18.99 29.13
N GLU A 537 30.58 19.85 29.85
CA GLU A 537 31.10 20.71 30.93
C GLU A 537 29.96 21.47 31.65
N PRO A 538 30.14 21.97 32.89
CA PRO A 538 30.02 21.17 34.10
C PRO A 538 28.99 21.72 35.12
N VAL A 539 28.81 20.93 36.18
CA VAL A 539 28.00 21.16 37.38
C VAL A 539 28.40 22.43 38.15
N GLN A 540 27.41 23.15 38.66
CA GLN A 540 27.56 24.01 39.84
C GLN A 540 26.40 23.80 40.82
N GLU A 541 26.77 23.72 42.09
CA GLU A 541 26.02 23.28 43.27
C GLU A 541 25.12 24.38 43.89
N LEU A 542 24.16 23.92 44.70
CA LEU A 542 23.52 24.56 45.88
C LEU A 542 22.45 25.65 45.68
N ALA A 543 21.19 25.27 45.91
CA ALA A 543 20.41 25.61 47.12
C ALA A 543 19.10 24.80 47.17
#